data_AF-A0A377K7D8-F1
#
_entry.id   AF-A0A377K7D8-F1
#
_cell.length_a   1.000
_cell.length_b   1.000
_cell.length_c   1.000
_cell.angle_alpha   90.00
_cell.angle_beta   90.00
_cell.angle_gamma   90.00
#
_symmetry.space_group_name_H-M   'P 1'
#
loop_
_entity.id
_entity.type
_entity.pdbx_description
1 polymer ?
#
loop_
_entity_poly.entity_id
_entity_poly.type
_entity_poly.pdbx_seq_one_letter_code
_entity_poly.pdbx_strand_id
1 'polypeptide(L)' 'MSEALKILNNIRTLRAQARECTLETLEEMLEKLEVVVNERREEESAAAAEVEERTRKLQQYRENADR' A
#
# COMPACT_ATOMS: atom_id res chain seq x y z
N MET A 1 -4.13 13.35 3.58
CA MET A 1 -2.72 13.04 3.26
C MET A 1 -1.86 14.01 4.06
N SER A 2 -0.98 13.49 4.93
CA SER A 2 -0.08 14.31 5.76
C SER A 2 0.80 15.22 4.88
N GLU A 3 1.16 16.41 5.36
CA GLU A 3 2.05 17.35 4.64
C GLU A 3 3.41 16.71 4.27
N ALA A 4 3.93 15.83 5.14
CA ALA A 4 5.15 15.07 4.85
C ALA A 4 4.99 14.12 3.64
N LEU A 5 3.83 13.47 3.52
CA LEU A 5 3.53 12.59 2.39
C LEU A 5 3.29 13.38 1.09
N LYS A 6 2.77 14.61 1.17
CA LYS A 6 2.62 15.49 0.00
C LYS A 6 3.97 15.90 -0.59
N ILE A 7 4.95 16.18 0.27
CA ILE A 7 6.32 16.49 -0.14
C ILE A 7 6.95 15.29 -0.86
N LEU A 8 6.81 14.09 -0.30
CA LEU A 8 7.28 12.85 -0.92
C LEU A 8 6.56 12.53 -2.25
N ASN A 9 5.31 12.95 -2.42
CA ASN A 9 4.54 12.73 -3.65
C ASN A 9 4.97 13.66 -4.79
N ASN A 10 5.50 14.87 -4.49
CA ASN A 10 5.96 15.79 -5.51
C ASN A 10 7.44 15.57 -5.87
N ILE A 11 7.67 14.93 -7.02
CA ILE A 11 9.02 14.61 -7.49
C ILE A 11 9.96 15.83 -7.63
N ARG A 12 9.43 17.04 -7.85
CA ARG A 12 10.26 18.26 -7.94
C ARG A 12 10.79 18.65 -6.58
N THR A 13 9.92 18.68 -5.58
CA THR A 13 10.28 18.98 -4.19
C THR A 13 11.18 17.88 -3.63
N LEU A 14 10.86 16.63 -3.90
CA LEU A 14 11.65 15.47 -3.47
C LEU A 14 13.08 15.53 -4.03
N ARG A 15 13.26 15.86 -5.32
CA ARG A 15 14.60 16.01 -5.91
C ARG A 15 15.39 17.18 -5.34
N ALA A 16 14.72 18.28 -4.96
CA ALA A 16 15.40 19.40 -4.35
C ALA A 16 15.96 19.00 -2.98
N GLN A 17 15.14 18.36 -2.15
CA GLN A 17 15.54 17.87 -0.83
C GLN A 17 16.58 16.75 -0.90
N ALA A 18 16.47 15.84 -1.87
CA ALA A 18 17.42 14.75 -2.07
C ALA A 18 18.85 15.24 -2.41
N ARG A 19 19.00 16.46 -2.94
CA ARG A 19 20.34 17.07 -3.17
C ARG A 19 21.02 17.50 -1.87
N GLU A 20 20.26 17.69 -0.81
CA GLU A 20 20.75 18.07 0.53
C GLU A 20 21.07 16.83 1.39
N CYS A 21 20.82 15.62 0.87
CA CYS A 21 21.09 14.34 1.55
C CYS A 21 22.18 13.55 0.81
N THR A 22 22.82 12.62 1.51
CA THR A 22 23.73 11.66 0.89
C THR A 22 22.94 10.53 0.23
N LEU A 23 23.56 9.85 -0.73
CA LEU A 23 22.96 8.68 -1.39
C LEU A 23 22.61 7.58 -0.39
N GLU A 24 23.51 7.28 0.55
CA GLU A 24 23.31 6.28 1.61
C GLU A 24 22.05 6.56 2.45
N THR A 25 21.84 7.82 2.85
CA THR A 25 20.61 8.20 3.58
C THR A 25 19.35 8.03 2.73
N LEU A 26 19.43 8.32 1.43
CA LEU A 26 18.29 8.11 0.52
C LEU A 26 17.96 6.62 0.35
N GLU A 27 18.98 5.75 0.30
CA GLU A 27 18.82 4.30 0.24
C GLU A 27 18.17 3.75 1.53
N GLU A 28 18.62 4.18 2.71
CA GLU A 28 17.97 3.80 3.98
C GLU A 28 16.50 4.27 4.06
N MET A 29 16.20 5.47 3.57
CA MET A 29 14.83 5.98 3.52
C MET A 29 13.96 5.17 2.56
N LEU A 30 14.52 4.76 1.41
CA LEU A 30 13.85 3.91 0.44
C LEU A 30 13.52 2.55 1.05
N GLU A 31 14.49 1.89 1.69
CA GLU A 31 14.28 0.58 2.33
C GLU A 31 13.13 0.62 3.35
N LYS A 32 13.11 1.64 4.22
CA LYS A 32 12.02 1.83 5.20
C LYS A 32 10.67 2.05 4.52
N LEU A 33 10.64 2.83 3.44
CA LEU A 33 9.40 3.08 2.69
C LEU A 33 8.91 1.83 1.97
N GLU A 34 9.81 1.01 1.43
CA GLU A 34 9.48 -0.27 0.79
C GLU A 34 8.85 -1.25 1.78
N VAL A 35 9.40 -1.36 2.99
CA VAL A 35 8.79 -2.17 4.07
C VAL A 35 7.35 -1.72 4.34
N VAL A 36 7.14 -0.41 4.58
CA VAL A 36 5.81 0.13 4.85
C VAL A 36 4.85 -0.10 3.68
N VAL A 37 5.32 0.07 2.44
CA VAL A 37 4.49 -0.19 1.25
C VAL A 37 4.10 -1.66 1.14
N ASN A 38 5.03 -2.58 1.44
CA ASN A 38 4.74 -4.01 1.40
C ASN A 38 3.75 -4.42 2.50
N GLU A 39 3.93 -3.94 3.73
CA GLU A 39 2.96 -4.16 4.82
C GLU A 39 1.54 -3.72 4.40
N ARG A 40 1.42 -2.52 3.83
CA ARG A 40 0.11 -2.01 3.36
C ARG A 40 -0.47 -2.83 2.21
N ARG A 41 0.37 -3.31 1.27
CA ARG A 41 -0.07 -4.18 0.18
C ARG A 41 -0.56 -5.52 0.69
N GLU A 42 0.12 -6.09 1.68
CA GLU A 42 -0.28 -7.35 2.31
C GLU A 42 -1.61 -7.18 3.05
N GLU A 43 -1.78 -6.11 3.82
CA GLU A 43 -3.05 -5.76 4.47
C GLU A 43 -4.20 -5.62 3.47
N GLU A 44 -3.99 -4.86 2.39
CA GLU A 44 -5.01 -4.68 1.33
C GLU A 44 -5.32 -5.98 0.61
N SER A 45 -4.31 -6.81 0.32
CA SER A 45 -4.49 -8.12 -0.30
C SER A 45 -5.26 -9.07 0.61
N ALA A 46 -4.96 -9.09 1.92
CA ALA A 46 -5.67 -9.90 2.89
C ALA A 46 -7.14 -9.47 3.02
N ALA A 47 -7.39 -8.16 3.09
CA ALA A 47 -8.75 -7.62 3.12
C ALA A 47 -9.53 -7.95 1.84
N ALA A 48 -8.89 -7.87 0.67
CA ALA A 48 -9.50 -8.25 -0.60
C ALA A 48 -9.86 -9.74 -0.64
N ALA A 49 -8.95 -10.61 -0.17
CA ALA A 49 -9.18 -12.04 -0.10
C ALA A 49 -10.34 -12.41 0.85
N GLU A 50 -10.43 -11.77 2.01
CA GLU A 50 -11.54 -11.98 2.95
C GLU A 50 -12.89 -11.57 2.34
N VAL A 51 -12.93 -10.44 1.64
CA VAL A 51 -14.14 -9.97 0.94
C VAL A 51 -14.51 -10.95 -0.18
N GLU A 52 -13.55 -11.45 -0.94
CA GLU A 52 -13.79 -12.45 -1.98
C GLU A 52 -14.35 -13.75 -1.39
N GLU A 53 -13.74 -14.27 -0.32
CA GLU A 53 -14.19 -15.49 0.34
C GLU A 53 -15.61 -15.34 0.90
N ARG A 54 -15.90 -14.20 1.54
CA ARG A 54 -17.24 -13.88 2.04
C ARG A 54 -18.26 -13.81 0.91
N THR A 55 -17.89 -13.18 -0.21
CA THR A 55 -18.75 -13.06 -1.39
C THR A 55 -19.01 -14.42 -2.03
N ARG A 56 -17.99 -15.26 -2.14
CA ARG A 56 -18.08 -16.62 -2.67
C ARG A 56 -19.00 -17.51 -1.82
N LYS A 57 -18.86 -17.47 -0.48
CA LYS A 57 -19.75 -18.19 0.44
C LYS A 57 -21.21 -17.72 0.28
N LEU A 58 -21.44 -16.41 0.21
CA LEU A 58 -22.79 -15.86 0.01
C LEU A 58 -23.41 -16.28 -1.34
N GLN A 59 -22.62 -16.33 -2.41
CA GLN A 59 -23.08 -16.84 -3.71
C GLN A 59 -23.45 -18.32 -3.64
N GLN A 60 -22.61 -19.16 -3.03
CA GLN A 60 -22.92 -20.58 -2.85
C GLN A 60 -24.22 -20.80 -2.05
N TYR A 61 -24.46 -20.02 -0.99
CA TYR A 61 -25.72 -20.11 -0.24
C TYR A 61 -26.94 -19.72 -1.06
N ARG A 62 -26.83 -18.70 -1.93
CA ARG A 62 -27.91 -18.29 -2.84
C ARG A 62 -28.20 -19.36 -3.88
N GLU A 63 -27.18 -19.87 -4.56
CA GLU A 63 -27.33 -20.94 -5.56
C GLU A 63 -27.92 -22.23 -4.95
N ASN A 64 -27.55 -22.56 -3.71
CA ASN A 64 -28.09 -23.71 -3.00
C ASN A 64 -29.52 -23.50 -2.48
N ALA A 65 -29.94 -22.27 -2.22
CA ALA A 65 -31.29 -21.93 -1.76
C ALA A 65 -32.29 -21.82 -2.92
N ASP A 66 -31.82 -21.47 -4.11
CA ASP A 66 -32.64 -21.34 -5.33
C ASP A 66 -32.80 -22.68 -6.08
N ARG A 67 -32.19 -23.77 -5.59
CA ARG A 67 -32.21 -25.12 -6.17
C ARG A 67 -33.09 -26.07 -5.38
#